data_AF-A0A0M4Q2D6-F1
#
_entry.id   AF-A0A0M4Q2D6-F1
#
_cell.length_a   1.000
_cell.length_b   1.000
_cell.length_c   1.000
_cell.angle_alpha   90.00
_cell.angle_beta   90.00
_cell.angle_gamma   90.00
#
_symmetry.space_group_name_H-M   'P 1'
#
loop_
_entity.id
_entity.type
_entity.pdbx_description
1 polymer ?
#
loop_
_entity_poly.entity_id
_entity_poly.type
_entity_poly.pdbx_seq_one_letter_code
_entity_poly.pdbx_strand_id
1 'polypeptide(L)'
;MRSQSLGAGSTYFLVVDDGLARIPVTLADAVRSRTGQAEPATLPPGLVDDVGQTRVPGAEAWPAARAEVTEVPPVLCGTWREGRRALVAGSGEPVAPGAVRVRLAGADDAGPGLDTVVLPGSGPGPLRTGPVDTGGGDGGTRLLLATSGAVHGVADAGTGRALGIGEAGDAPAEMVRLLPRAGVLSVAAAREVADLPG
;
A
#
# COMPACT_ATOMS: atom_id res chain seq x y z
N MET A 1 13.10 -12.83 29.69
CA MET A 1 12.92 -14.22 30.18
C MET A 1 12.42 -15.10 29.04
N ARG A 2 12.87 -16.36 28.93
CA ARG A 2 12.44 -17.33 27.88
C ARG A 2 11.62 -18.47 28.49
N SER A 3 10.49 -18.84 27.89
CA SER A 3 9.83 -20.14 28.13
C SER A 3 9.80 -20.96 26.85
N GLN A 4 10.03 -22.29 26.97
CA GLN A 4 9.98 -23.24 25.86
C GLN A 4 8.90 -24.28 26.16
N SER A 5 7.93 -24.39 25.25
CA SER A 5 7.02 -25.54 25.15
C SER A 5 7.62 -26.51 24.14
N LEU A 6 7.62 -27.81 24.43
CA LEU A 6 8.13 -28.86 23.53
C LEU A 6 7.50 -28.73 22.14
N GLY A 7 8.29 -28.29 21.16
CA GLY A 7 7.88 -28.10 19.76
C GLY A 7 7.52 -26.66 19.35
N ALA A 8 7.48 -25.71 20.29
CA ALA A 8 7.20 -24.29 20.02
C ALA A 8 8.47 -23.43 20.17
N GLY A 9 8.62 -22.42 19.31
CA GLY A 9 9.70 -21.43 19.43
C GLY A 9 9.74 -20.77 20.81
N SER A 10 10.90 -20.25 21.21
CA SER A 10 11.06 -19.58 22.52
C SER A 10 10.14 -18.35 22.62
N THR A 11 9.37 -18.24 23.71
CA THR A 11 8.56 -17.04 24.02
C THR A 11 9.35 -16.10 24.92
N TYR A 12 9.32 -14.79 24.63
CA TYR A 12 10.07 -13.78 25.38
C TYR A 12 9.14 -12.94 26.26
N PHE A 13 9.63 -12.64 27.47
CA PHE A 13 8.96 -11.76 28.42
C PHE A 13 9.90 -10.65 28.91
N LEU A 14 9.35 -9.45 29.06
CA LEU A 14 9.95 -8.31 29.76
C LEU A 14 9.41 -8.26 31.19
N VAL A 15 10.30 -8.01 32.16
CA VAL A 15 9.90 -7.72 33.54
C VAL A 15 9.58 -6.24 33.62
N VAL A 16 8.38 -5.91 34.08
CA VAL A 16 7.90 -4.55 34.35
C VAL A 16 7.35 -4.50 35.78
N ASP A 17 7.07 -3.30 36.28
CA ASP A 17 6.69 -3.09 37.69
C ASP A 17 5.51 -3.97 38.14
N ASP A 18 4.52 -4.21 37.26
CA ASP A 18 3.31 -4.99 37.54
C ASP A 18 3.37 -6.46 37.04
N GLY A 19 4.56 -6.99 36.74
CA GLY A 19 4.76 -8.40 36.42
C GLY A 19 5.48 -8.65 35.09
N LEU A 20 5.00 -9.65 34.33
CA LEU A 20 5.61 -10.08 33.08
C LEU A 20 4.78 -9.64 31.88
N ALA A 21 5.43 -9.01 30.90
CA ALA A 21 4.83 -8.68 29.62
C ALA A 21 5.41 -9.56 28.52
N ARG A 22 4.56 -10.30 27.82
CA ARG A 22 4.97 -11.03 26.61
C ARG A 22 5.35 -10.03 25.52
N ILE A 23 6.52 -10.22 24.92
CA ILE A 23 7.06 -9.34 23.87
C ILE A 23 7.61 -10.14 22.69
N PRO A 24 7.66 -9.56 21.47
CA PRO A 24 8.33 -10.20 20.34
C PRO A 24 9.85 -10.22 20.54
N VAL A 25 10.51 -11.16 19.85
CA VAL A 25 11.97 -11.35 19.98
C VAL A 25 12.77 -10.11 19.57
N THR A 26 12.29 -9.35 18.59
CA THR A 26 12.97 -8.13 18.11
C THR A 26 12.94 -7.02 19.16
N LEU A 27 11.84 -6.86 19.89
CA LEU A 27 11.76 -5.94 21.02
C LEU A 27 12.68 -6.41 22.16
N ALA A 28 12.74 -7.72 22.44
CA ALA A 28 13.64 -8.26 23.45
C ALA A 28 15.11 -7.95 23.10
N ASP A 29 15.51 -8.13 21.84
CA ASP A 29 16.86 -7.79 21.37
C ASP A 29 17.14 -6.28 21.47
N ALA A 30 16.18 -5.43 21.10
CA ALA A 30 16.33 -3.98 21.20
C ALA A 30 16.49 -3.50 22.65
N VAL A 31 15.69 -4.03 23.59
CA VAL A 31 15.80 -3.72 25.02
C VAL A 31 17.17 -4.16 25.54
N ARG A 32 17.64 -5.36 25.20
CA ARG A 32 18.95 -5.86 25.62
C ARG A 32 20.08 -4.98 25.08
N SER A 33 20.04 -4.65 23.79
CA SER A 33 21.03 -3.77 23.16
C SER A 33 21.08 -2.39 23.81
N ARG A 34 19.92 -1.83 24.18
CA ARG A 34 19.84 -0.51 24.84
C ARG A 34 20.28 -0.51 26.30
N THR A 35 19.96 -1.56 27.05
CA THR A 35 20.18 -1.63 28.50
C THR A 35 21.52 -2.27 28.88
N GLY A 36 22.15 -3.01 27.96
CA GLY A 36 23.37 -3.78 28.24
C GLY A 36 23.13 -5.04 29.08
N GLN A 37 21.87 -5.48 29.22
CA GLN A 37 21.53 -6.69 29.96
C GLN A 37 22.12 -7.95 29.32
N ALA A 38 22.51 -8.90 30.17
CA ALA A 38 22.98 -10.23 29.75
C ALA A 38 21.89 -11.04 29.02
N GLU A 39 22.21 -12.27 28.64
CA GLU A 39 21.22 -13.18 28.04
C GLU A 39 19.99 -13.37 28.94
N PRO A 40 18.77 -13.43 28.38
CA PRO A 40 17.56 -13.62 29.18
C PRO A 40 17.59 -14.95 29.92
N ALA A 41 17.27 -14.95 31.21
CA ALA A 41 17.05 -16.18 31.97
C ALA A 41 15.93 -17.02 31.36
N THR A 42 16.11 -18.34 31.33
CA THR A 42 15.11 -19.32 30.89
C THR A 42 14.35 -19.83 32.11
N LEU A 43 13.01 -19.74 32.09
CA LEU A 43 12.17 -20.30 33.14
C LEU A 43 11.23 -21.39 32.59
N PRO A 44 10.87 -22.37 33.44
CA PRO A 44 9.76 -23.28 33.17
C PRO A 44 8.44 -22.51 32.97
N PRO A 45 7.55 -22.97 32.08
CA PRO A 45 6.25 -22.34 31.85
C PRO A 45 5.42 -22.13 33.13
N GLY A 46 5.40 -23.11 34.04
CA GLY A 46 4.63 -23.00 35.29
C GLY A 46 5.02 -21.79 36.16
N LEU A 47 6.31 -21.43 36.22
CA LEU A 47 6.74 -20.24 36.94
C LEU A 47 6.33 -18.93 36.24
N VAL A 48 6.11 -18.97 34.93
CA VAL A 48 5.62 -17.80 34.18
C VAL A 48 4.14 -17.60 34.46
N ASP A 49 3.38 -18.69 34.50
CA ASP A 49 1.93 -18.69 34.71
C ASP A 49 1.55 -18.23 36.13
N ASP A 50 2.43 -18.45 37.11
CA ASP A 50 2.26 -17.99 38.50
C ASP A 50 2.52 -16.48 38.69
N VAL A 51 3.05 -15.77 37.69
CA VAL A 51 3.34 -14.32 37.76
C VAL A 51 2.28 -13.53 37.00
N GLY A 52 1.89 -12.38 37.56
CA GLY A 52 0.96 -11.44 36.94
C GLY A 52 1.37 -11.10 35.51
N GLN A 53 0.43 -11.23 34.57
CA GLN A 53 0.64 -10.95 33.16
C GLN A 53 0.15 -9.55 32.82
N THR A 54 0.98 -8.78 32.13
CA THR A 54 0.65 -7.41 31.71
C THR A 54 1.06 -7.17 30.25
N ARG A 55 0.86 -5.95 29.74
CA ARG A 55 1.18 -5.54 28.37
C ARG A 55 2.05 -4.30 28.38
N VAL A 56 3.01 -4.27 27.45
CA VAL A 56 3.79 -3.07 27.14
C VAL A 56 3.15 -2.39 25.92
N PRO A 57 2.67 -1.14 26.04
CA PRO A 57 2.11 -0.41 24.90
C PRO A 57 3.09 -0.34 23.73
N GLY A 58 2.61 -0.65 22.52
CA GLY A 58 3.41 -0.59 21.29
C GLY A 58 4.28 -1.82 21.02
N ALA A 59 4.28 -2.83 21.89
CA ALA A 59 5.03 -4.06 21.66
C ALA A 59 4.55 -4.81 20.40
N GLU A 60 3.28 -4.69 20.05
CA GLU A 60 2.64 -5.26 18.86
C GLU A 60 3.10 -4.62 17.54
N ALA A 61 3.69 -3.42 17.59
CA ALA A 61 4.24 -2.75 16.41
C ALA A 61 5.62 -3.30 16.00
N TRP A 62 6.26 -4.09 16.87
CA TRP A 62 7.56 -4.70 16.59
C TRP A 62 7.40 -6.01 15.81
N PRO A 63 8.30 -6.33 14.86
CA PRO A 63 8.23 -7.58 14.11
C PRO A 63 8.32 -8.80 15.03
N ALA A 64 7.41 -9.75 14.86
CA ALA A 64 7.37 -10.95 15.70
C ALA A 64 8.62 -11.84 15.55
N ALA A 65 9.28 -11.78 14.39
CA ALA A 65 10.46 -12.55 14.06
C ALA A 65 11.59 -11.64 13.57
N ARG A 66 12.83 -12.11 13.69
CA ARG A 66 13.98 -11.46 13.08
C ARG A 66 13.87 -11.62 11.57
N ALA A 67 14.06 -10.53 10.84
CA ALA A 67 14.23 -10.59 9.39
C ALA A 67 15.72 -10.84 9.09
N GLU A 68 16.01 -11.87 8.33
CA GLU A 68 17.31 -12.02 7.69
C GLU A 68 17.25 -11.36 6.33
N VAL A 69 17.97 -10.24 6.17
CA VAL A 69 18.12 -9.56 4.88
C VAL A 69 19.48 -9.94 4.33
N THR A 70 19.52 -10.97 3.49
CA THR A 70 20.75 -11.43 2.83
C THR A 70 21.04 -10.65 1.55
N GLU A 71 19.99 -10.11 0.91
CA GLU A 71 20.07 -9.29 -0.29
C GLU A 71 18.95 -8.23 -0.25
N VAL A 72 19.25 -7.01 -0.66
CA VAL A 72 18.25 -5.94 -0.79
C VAL A 72 17.70 -5.98 -2.21
N PRO A 73 16.40 -6.26 -2.41
CA PRO A 73 15.83 -6.30 -3.73
C PRO A 73 15.96 -4.93 -4.42
N PRO A 74 16.33 -4.87 -5.71
CA PRO A 74 16.52 -3.61 -6.42
C PRO A 74 15.21 -2.84 -6.67
N VAL A 75 14.06 -3.50 -6.53
CA VAL A 75 12.73 -2.91 -6.76
C VAL A 75 11.88 -3.04 -5.50
N LEU A 76 11.29 -1.92 -5.10
CA LEU A 76 10.28 -1.82 -4.03
C LEU A 76 9.05 -1.09 -4.57
N CYS A 77 7.89 -1.73 -4.51
CA CYS A 77 6.63 -1.19 -5.00
C CYS A 77 5.59 -1.11 -3.88
N GLY A 78 4.88 0.01 -3.82
CA GLY A 78 3.60 0.08 -3.11
C GLY A 78 2.47 -0.40 -4.01
N THR A 79 1.68 -1.36 -3.56
CA THR A 79 0.54 -1.88 -4.32
C THR A 79 -0.77 -1.53 -3.65
N TRP A 80 -1.82 -1.43 -4.47
CA TRP A 80 -3.18 -1.24 -4.00
C TRP A 80 -4.12 -2.17 -4.76
N ARG A 81 -5.03 -2.82 -4.03
CA ARG A 81 -6.09 -3.64 -4.62
C ARG A 81 -7.27 -3.70 -3.68
N GLU A 82 -8.46 -3.33 -4.16
CA GLU A 82 -9.72 -3.46 -3.42
C GLU A 82 -9.64 -2.85 -2.01
N GLY A 83 -9.09 -1.63 -1.91
CA GLY A 83 -8.93 -0.92 -0.64
C GLY A 83 -7.73 -1.37 0.22
N ARG A 84 -7.02 -2.44 -0.16
CA ARG A 84 -5.87 -2.96 0.58
C ARG A 84 -4.56 -2.43 -0.01
N ARG A 85 -3.69 -1.95 0.86
CA ARG A 85 -2.31 -1.53 0.51
C ARG A 85 -1.32 -2.61 0.93
N ALA A 86 -0.28 -2.82 0.13
CA ALA A 86 0.84 -3.68 0.49
C ALA A 86 2.16 -3.13 -0.07
N LEU A 87 3.28 -3.63 0.45
CA LEU A 87 4.60 -3.43 -0.12
C LEU A 87 5.07 -4.73 -0.76
N VAL A 88 5.65 -4.63 -1.95
CA VAL A 88 6.21 -5.76 -2.69
C VAL A 88 7.65 -5.41 -3.03
N ALA A 89 8.59 -6.26 -2.63
CA ALA A 89 10.00 -6.12 -2.98
C ALA A 89 10.44 -7.31 -3.84
N GLY A 90 11.24 -7.06 -4.87
CA GLY A 90 11.67 -8.10 -5.81
C GLY A 90 12.75 -7.62 -6.78
N SER A 91 13.11 -8.50 -7.73
CA SER A 91 14.09 -8.21 -8.77
C SER A 91 13.54 -7.38 -9.94
N GLY A 92 12.22 -7.18 -10.00
CA GLY A 92 11.55 -6.46 -11.07
C GLY A 92 10.17 -5.95 -10.66
N GLU A 93 9.60 -5.08 -11.50
CA GLU A 93 8.26 -4.53 -11.29
C GLU A 93 7.19 -5.63 -11.38
N PRO A 94 6.20 -5.68 -10.46
CA PRO A 94 5.16 -6.70 -10.43
C PRO A 94 4.05 -6.38 -11.46
N VAL A 95 4.38 -6.49 -12.74
CA VAL A 95 3.47 -6.19 -13.86
C VAL A 95 2.85 -7.46 -14.44
N ALA A 96 1.57 -7.39 -14.81
CA ALA A 96 0.88 -8.51 -15.46
C ALA A 96 1.41 -8.73 -16.89
N PRO A 97 1.40 -9.98 -17.40
CA PRO A 97 1.73 -10.26 -18.79
C PRO A 97 0.84 -9.47 -19.76
N GLY A 98 1.42 -9.02 -20.88
CA GLY A 98 0.70 -8.25 -21.90
C GLY A 98 0.40 -6.79 -21.54
N ALA A 99 0.97 -6.28 -20.44
CA ALA A 99 0.89 -4.87 -20.10
C ALA A 99 1.70 -4.00 -21.07
N VAL A 100 1.23 -2.79 -21.30
CA VAL A 100 1.84 -1.81 -22.22
C VAL A 100 2.51 -0.71 -21.40
N ARG A 101 3.78 -0.46 -21.71
CA ARG A 101 4.57 0.59 -21.08
C ARG A 101 4.45 1.89 -21.88
N VAL A 102 4.11 2.98 -21.20
CA VAL A 102 3.90 4.29 -21.81
C VAL A 102 4.81 5.29 -21.13
N ARG A 103 5.70 5.94 -21.90
CA ARG A 103 6.50 7.05 -21.42
C ARG A 103 5.61 8.29 -21.32
N LEU A 104 5.63 8.93 -20.15
CA LEU A 104 4.80 10.08 -19.85
C LEU A 104 5.39 11.35 -20.43
N ALA A 105 4.52 12.32 -20.76
CA ALA A 105 4.94 13.60 -21.32
C ALA A 105 5.83 14.43 -20.37
N GLY A 106 5.74 14.19 -19.05
CA GLY A 106 6.53 14.86 -18.02
C GLY A 106 7.74 14.05 -17.53
N ALA A 107 8.18 13.03 -18.28
CA ALA A 107 9.33 12.23 -17.91
C ALA A 107 10.60 13.08 -17.81
N ASP A 108 11.33 12.92 -16.70
CA ASP A 108 12.57 13.61 -16.35
C ASP A 108 13.73 12.66 -15.99
N ASP A 109 13.54 11.35 -16.20
CA ASP A 109 14.50 10.24 -16.05
C ASP A 109 15.12 10.13 -14.65
N ALA A 110 16.15 10.94 -14.37
CA ALA A 110 16.80 10.96 -13.06
C ALA A 110 16.13 11.94 -12.08
N GLY A 111 15.10 12.66 -12.53
CA GLY A 111 14.35 13.58 -11.70
C GLY A 111 13.30 12.90 -10.82
N PRO A 112 12.57 13.68 -10.01
CA PRO A 112 11.53 13.15 -9.11
C PRO A 112 10.21 12.87 -9.84
N GLY A 113 10.10 13.19 -11.12
CA GLY A 113 8.91 12.98 -11.93
C GLY A 113 8.62 11.50 -12.17
N LEU A 114 7.35 11.19 -12.42
CA LEU A 114 7.00 9.87 -12.91
C LEU A 114 7.29 9.82 -14.42
N ASP A 115 8.21 8.95 -14.82
CA ASP A 115 8.59 8.82 -16.23
C ASP A 115 7.67 7.94 -17.04
N THR A 116 7.12 6.92 -16.39
CA THR A 116 6.50 5.79 -17.08
C THR A 116 5.30 5.29 -16.29
N VAL A 117 4.26 4.93 -17.03
CA VAL A 117 3.14 4.15 -16.51
C VAL A 117 3.05 2.82 -17.26
N VAL A 118 2.63 1.78 -16.56
CA VAL A 118 2.33 0.47 -17.14
C VAL A 118 0.82 0.26 -17.08
N LEU A 119 0.19 0.12 -18.24
CA LEU A 119 -1.26 -0.02 -18.41
C LEU A 119 -1.62 -1.44 -18.82
N PRO A 120 -2.84 -1.93 -18.50
CA PRO A 120 -3.33 -3.20 -19.02
C PRO A 120 -3.35 -3.21 -20.56
N GLY A 121 -3.10 -4.36 -21.17
CA GLY A 121 -3.19 -4.51 -22.63
C GLY A 121 -4.61 -4.28 -23.19
N SER A 122 -5.64 -4.40 -22.35
CA SER A 122 -7.03 -4.03 -22.67
C SER A 122 -7.26 -2.52 -22.77
N GLY A 123 -6.24 -1.71 -22.46
CA GLY A 123 -6.34 -0.27 -22.35
C GLY A 123 -6.69 0.20 -20.93
N PRO A 124 -6.51 1.50 -20.66
CA PRO A 124 -6.89 2.13 -19.41
C PRO A 124 -8.41 2.32 -19.33
N GLY A 125 -8.90 2.81 -18.18
CA GLY A 125 -10.33 2.91 -17.95
C GLY A 125 -10.72 3.99 -16.93
N PRO A 126 -12.01 4.02 -16.57
CA PRO A 126 -12.52 4.96 -15.59
C PRO A 126 -12.00 4.67 -14.19
N LEU A 127 -11.64 5.74 -13.49
CA LEU A 127 -11.15 5.74 -12.12
C LEU A 127 -12.02 6.63 -11.25
N ARG A 128 -12.12 6.28 -9.98
CA ARG A 128 -12.76 7.11 -8.95
C ARG A 128 -11.82 7.28 -7.77
N THR A 129 -11.66 8.51 -7.30
CA THR A 129 -10.86 8.81 -6.10
C THR A 129 -11.71 9.51 -5.04
N GLY A 130 -11.51 9.17 -3.77
CA GLY A 130 -12.28 9.72 -2.64
C GLY A 130 -13.24 8.68 -2.03
N PRO A 131 -13.86 8.99 -0.87
CA PRO A 131 -14.80 8.07 -0.25
C PRO A 131 -15.99 7.83 -1.18
N VAL A 132 -16.37 6.56 -1.33
CA VAL A 132 -17.69 6.18 -1.83
C VAL A 132 -18.67 6.59 -0.74
N ASP A 133 -19.43 7.67 -0.95
CA ASP A 133 -20.47 8.05 0.01
C ASP A 133 -21.42 6.87 0.20
N THR A 134 -21.59 6.42 1.45
CA THR A 134 -22.45 5.29 1.84
C THR A 134 -23.95 5.64 1.79
N GLY A 135 -24.35 6.62 0.99
CA GLY A 135 -25.68 7.22 1.00
C GLY A 135 -26.08 7.78 -0.36
N GLY A 136 -26.35 6.90 -1.33
CA GLY A 136 -27.16 7.20 -2.51
C GLY A 136 -26.69 8.35 -3.42
N GLY A 137 -25.42 8.72 -3.32
CA GLY A 137 -24.82 9.82 -4.07
C GLY A 137 -23.56 9.34 -4.78
N ASP A 138 -23.40 9.86 -5.99
CA ASP A 138 -22.30 9.70 -6.93
C ASP A 138 -21.00 10.31 -6.32
N GLY A 139 -20.55 9.79 -5.17
CA GLY A 139 -19.43 10.30 -4.39
C GLY A 139 -18.07 10.06 -5.05
N GLY A 140 -17.08 10.86 -4.67
CA GLY A 140 -15.73 10.81 -5.24
C GLY A 140 -15.57 11.53 -6.59
N THR A 141 -14.32 11.82 -6.95
CA THR A 141 -13.96 12.46 -8.23
C THR A 141 -13.92 11.40 -9.33
N ARG A 142 -14.73 11.58 -10.39
CA ARG A 142 -14.71 10.74 -11.60
C ARG A 142 -13.57 11.18 -12.51
N LEU A 143 -12.80 10.20 -12.95
CA LEU A 143 -11.61 10.40 -13.75
C LEU A 143 -11.58 9.39 -14.89
N LEU A 144 -10.94 9.76 -16.00
CA LEU A 144 -10.63 8.87 -17.10
C LEU A 144 -9.12 8.82 -17.29
N LEU A 145 -8.53 7.64 -17.17
CA LEU A 145 -7.13 7.42 -17.53
C LEU A 145 -7.04 7.19 -19.04
N ALA A 146 -6.28 8.02 -19.73
CA ALA A 146 -6.04 7.90 -21.17
C ALA A 146 -4.87 6.94 -21.46
N THR A 147 -4.78 6.45 -22.69
CA THR A 147 -3.70 5.56 -23.15
C THR A 147 -2.33 6.23 -23.11
N SER A 148 -2.27 7.56 -23.10
CA SER A 148 -1.06 8.35 -22.87
C SER A 148 -0.56 8.32 -21.42
N GLY A 149 -1.34 7.75 -20.50
CA GLY A 149 -1.08 7.79 -19.06
C GLY A 149 -1.54 9.07 -18.37
N ALA A 150 -2.12 10.02 -19.11
CA ALA A 150 -2.70 11.22 -18.53
C ALA A 150 -4.10 10.98 -17.97
N VAL A 151 -4.45 11.69 -16.91
CA VAL A 151 -5.75 11.62 -16.26
C VAL A 151 -6.58 12.86 -16.61
N HIS A 152 -7.79 12.62 -17.09
CA HIS A 152 -8.81 13.62 -17.29
C HIS A 152 -9.83 13.59 -16.15
N GLY A 153 -10.30 14.76 -15.71
CA GLY A 153 -11.53 14.85 -14.92
C GLY A 153 -12.74 14.59 -15.79
N VAL A 154 -13.77 13.95 -15.24
CA VAL A 154 -15.08 13.83 -15.90
C VAL A 154 -16.06 14.70 -15.11
N ALA A 155 -16.60 15.73 -15.75
CA ALA A 155 -17.36 16.77 -15.07
C ALA A 155 -18.60 16.24 -14.34
N ASP A 156 -19.31 15.29 -14.94
CA ASP A 156 -20.56 14.74 -14.42
C ASP A 156 -20.88 13.38 -15.05
N ALA A 157 -21.85 12.66 -14.47
CA ALA A 157 -22.30 11.36 -14.97
C ALA A 157 -22.95 11.41 -16.36
N GLY A 158 -23.52 12.56 -16.76
CA GLY A 158 -24.05 12.75 -18.10
C GLY A 158 -22.94 12.74 -19.15
N THR A 159 -21.85 13.45 -18.87
CA THR A 159 -20.62 13.44 -19.67
C THR A 159 -20.02 12.03 -19.74
N GLY A 160 -19.94 11.33 -18.61
CA GLY A 160 -19.49 9.93 -18.58
C GLY A 160 -20.31 9.03 -19.50
N ARG A 161 -21.64 9.09 -19.41
CA ARG A 161 -22.55 8.33 -20.26
C ARG A 161 -22.42 8.69 -21.74
N ALA A 162 -22.32 9.97 -22.07
CA ALA A 162 -22.16 10.44 -23.45
C ALA A 162 -20.86 9.92 -24.09
N LEU A 163 -19.80 9.76 -23.29
CA LEU A 163 -18.52 9.21 -23.71
C LEU A 163 -18.46 7.68 -23.66
N GLY A 164 -19.55 7.00 -23.27
CA GLY A 164 -19.57 5.54 -23.11
C GLY A 164 -18.69 5.04 -21.96
N ILE A 165 -18.38 5.90 -20.98
CA ILE A 165 -17.57 5.54 -19.83
C ILE A 165 -18.41 4.68 -18.88
N GLY A 166 -17.95 3.45 -18.64
CA GLY A 166 -18.57 2.51 -17.72
C GLY A 166 -18.31 2.81 -16.24
N GLU A 167 -18.64 1.84 -15.39
CA GLU A 167 -18.42 1.94 -13.94
C GLU A 167 -16.94 2.16 -13.60
N ALA A 168 -16.68 3.16 -12.76
CA ALA A 168 -15.34 3.52 -12.33
C ALA A 168 -14.83 2.62 -11.19
N GLY A 169 -13.62 2.10 -11.35
CA GLY A 169 -12.93 1.41 -10.27
C GLY A 169 -12.39 2.42 -9.26
N ASP A 170 -12.46 2.09 -7.96
CA ASP A 170 -11.81 2.91 -6.94
C ASP A 170 -10.30 2.89 -7.13
N ALA A 171 -9.67 4.03 -6.88
CA ALA A 171 -8.23 4.19 -6.97
C ALA A 171 -7.71 5.07 -5.81
N PRO A 172 -6.52 4.76 -5.25
CA PRO A 172 -5.93 5.57 -4.20
C PRO A 172 -5.52 6.93 -4.77
N ALA A 173 -6.03 8.01 -4.17
CA ALA A 173 -5.86 9.37 -4.66
C ALA A 173 -4.37 9.76 -4.79
N GLU A 174 -3.53 9.24 -3.91
CA GLU A 174 -2.10 9.50 -3.80
C GLU A 174 -1.35 8.98 -5.01
N MET A 175 -1.71 7.79 -5.52
CA MET A 175 -1.12 7.24 -6.74
C MET A 175 -1.63 8.00 -7.98
N VAL A 176 -2.92 8.32 -8.02
CA VAL A 176 -3.53 9.05 -9.15
C VAL A 176 -2.99 10.49 -9.26
N ARG A 177 -2.55 11.11 -8.16
CA ARG A 177 -1.91 12.44 -8.17
C ARG A 177 -0.55 12.46 -8.86
N LEU A 178 0.12 11.32 -8.99
CA LEU A 178 1.42 11.23 -9.68
C LEU A 178 1.27 11.29 -11.22
N LEU A 179 0.06 11.04 -11.73
CA LEU A 179 -0.20 10.99 -13.16
C LEU A 179 -0.36 12.41 -13.76
N PRO A 180 0.11 12.64 -15.00
CA PRO A 180 -0.09 13.90 -15.71
C PRO A 180 -1.58 14.28 -15.82
N ARG A 181 -1.88 15.58 -15.74
CA ARG A 181 -3.25 16.10 -15.86
C ARG A 181 -3.50 16.68 -17.24
N ALA A 182 -4.55 16.22 -17.92
CA ALA A 182 -4.87 16.63 -19.28
C ALA A 182 -6.12 17.52 -19.41
N GLY A 183 -6.82 17.80 -18.30
CA GLY A 183 -7.99 18.70 -18.25
C GLY A 183 -9.27 18.01 -17.82
N VAL A 184 -10.41 18.69 -17.98
CA VAL A 184 -11.74 18.17 -17.62
C VAL A 184 -12.58 17.98 -18.88
N LEU A 185 -13.15 16.78 -19.02
CA LEU A 185 -14.11 16.44 -20.06
C LEU A 185 -15.50 16.89 -19.61
N SER A 186 -16.18 17.63 -20.47
CA SER A 186 -17.55 18.11 -20.25
C SER A 186 -18.26 18.27 -21.58
N VAL A 187 -19.43 17.65 -21.73
CA VAL A 187 -20.27 17.84 -22.92
C VAL A 187 -20.70 19.31 -23.05
N ALA A 188 -21.02 19.97 -21.93
CA ALA A 188 -21.45 21.36 -21.93
C ALA A 188 -20.33 22.35 -22.32
N ALA A 189 -19.07 21.98 -22.06
CA ALA A 189 -17.92 22.80 -22.45
C ALA A 189 -17.38 22.48 -23.84
N ALA A 190 -17.89 21.44 -24.51
CA ALA A 190 -17.49 21.09 -25.86
C ALA A 190 -17.94 22.20 -26.82
N ARG A 191 -16.98 22.87 -27.46
CA ARG A 191 -17.22 23.98 -28.40
C ARG A 191 -17.03 23.59 -29.86
N GLU A 192 -16.39 22.46 -30.11
CA GLU A 192 -16.07 21.97 -31.45
C GLU A 192 -16.48 20.50 -31.54
N VAL A 193 -17.13 20.14 -32.64
CA VAL A 193 -17.45 18.76 -33.01
C VAL A 193 -16.52 18.42 -34.16
N ALA A 194 -15.72 17.37 -33.99
CA ALA A 194 -14.85 16.85 -35.02
C ALA A 194 -15.22 15.39 -35.29
N ASP A 195 -15.57 15.09 -36.54
CA ASP A 195 -15.69 13.71 -37.00
C ASP A 195 -14.27 13.15 -37.18
N LEU A 196 -13.95 12.08 -36.47
CA LEU A 196 -12.74 11.31 -36.73
C LEU A 196 -13.04 10.31 -37.85
N PRO A 197 -12.24 10.29 -38.94
CA PRO A 197 -12.38 9.24 -39.94
C PRO A 197 -12.10 7.89 -39.28
N GLY A 198 -13.02 6.94 -39.48
CA GLY A 198 -12.96 5.57 -38.96
C GLY A 198 -12.00 4.68 -39.73
#